data_AF-D8TSE1-F1
#
_entry.id   AF-D8TSE1-F1
#
_cell.length_a   1.000
_cell.length_b   1.000
_cell.length_c   1.000
_cell.angle_alpha   90.00
_cell.angle_beta   90.00
_cell.angle_gamma   90.00
#
_symmetry.space_group_name_H-M   'P 1'
#
loop_
_entity.id
_entity.type
_entity.pdbx_description
1 polymer ?
#
loop_
_entity_poly.entity_id
_entity_poly.type
_entity_poly.pdbx_seq_one_letter_code
_entity_poly.pdbx_strand_id
1 'polypeptide(L)'
;MRRIFGAKKPAAPVPTLDETNERLSTRGDKTDEKIRALDEQLAKYKEQIKKTRPGPAQDAIKRRALQVLKQRKLYESQREQLYQQQYNIEQTRFTVDSVKDTVSSVQALKAASKEMKTAFKKNKELDISYIENMQDEMFDMMVGGWVADPKGAG
;
A
#
# COMPACT_ATOMS: atom_id res chain seq x y z
N MET A 1 -27.78 -8.59 44.64
CA MET A 1 -26.37 -8.49 44.23
C MET A 1 -26.31 -8.43 42.70
N ARG A 2 -26.03 -7.26 42.10
CA ARG A 2 -25.81 -7.12 40.65
C ARG A 2 -24.31 -6.95 40.41
N ARG A 3 -23.71 -7.84 39.60
CA ARG A 3 -22.30 -7.76 39.19
C ARG A 3 -22.19 -6.66 38.14
N ILE A 4 -21.64 -5.50 38.50
CA ILE A 4 -21.40 -4.34 37.62
C ILE A 4 -19.90 -4.07 37.38
N PHE A 5 -19.03 -5.02 37.72
CA PHE A 5 -17.62 -4.98 37.34
C PHE A 5 -17.37 -6.02 36.25
N GLY A 6 -17.13 -5.57 35.01
CA GLY A 6 -16.70 -6.47 33.94
C GLY A 6 -16.95 -6.05 32.49
N ALA A 7 -17.53 -4.88 32.18
CA ALA A 7 -17.56 -4.43 30.80
C ALA A 7 -16.13 -4.15 30.31
N LYS A 8 -15.57 -5.05 29.49
CA LYS A 8 -14.33 -4.79 28.75
C LYS A 8 -14.56 -3.50 27.96
N LYS A 9 -13.78 -2.45 28.28
CA LYS A 9 -13.70 -1.26 27.41
C LYS A 9 -13.43 -1.75 25.97
N PRO A 10 -14.12 -1.21 24.96
CA PRO A 10 -13.80 -1.55 23.58
C PRO A 10 -12.30 -1.32 23.37
N ALA A 11 -11.61 -2.33 22.84
CA ALA A 11 -10.19 -2.22 22.54
C ALA A 11 -10.00 -1.05 21.59
N ALA A 12 -9.03 -0.18 21.89
CA ALA A 12 -8.70 0.90 20.98
C ALA A 12 -8.41 0.32 19.59
N PRO A 13 -8.88 0.96 18.51
CA PRO A 13 -8.60 0.49 17.17
C PRO A 13 -7.09 0.38 16.95
N VAL A 14 -6.69 -0.67 16.23
CA VAL A 14 -5.28 -0.87 15.87
C VAL A 14 -4.84 0.31 14.99
N PRO A 15 -3.66 0.92 15.25
CA PRO A 15 -3.20 2.06 14.47
C PRO A 15 -3.13 1.73 12.99
N THR A 16 -3.53 2.66 12.14
CA THR A 16 -3.38 2.52 10.69
C THR A 16 -1.91 2.70 10.28
N LEU A 17 -1.57 2.32 9.04
CA LEU A 17 -0.24 2.61 8.47
C LEU A 17 0.03 4.12 8.43
N ASP A 18 -1.00 4.93 8.14
CA ASP A 18 -0.92 6.39 8.13
C ASP A 18 -0.64 6.96 9.52
N GLU A 19 -1.41 6.56 10.52
CA GLU A 19 -1.20 6.99 11.91
C GLU A 19 0.18 6.56 12.43
N THR A 20 0.64 5.39 12.03
CA THR A 20 1.98 4.90 12.40
C THR A 20 3.06 5.76 11.73
N ASN A 21 2.89 6.10 10.45
CA ASN A 21 3.80 6.96 9.72
C ASN A 21 3.89 8.37 10.32
N GLU A 22 2.75 8.99 10.64
CA GLU A 22 2.69 10.31 11.29
C GLU A 22 3.40 10.33 12.65
N ARG A 23 3.21 9.27 13.46
CA ARG A 23 3.90 9.12 14.74
C ARG A 23 5.41 8.99 14.57
N LEU A 24 5.88 8.26 13.57
CA LEU A 24 7.31 8.14 13.27
C LEU A 24 7.88 9.47 12.77
N SER A 25 7.18 10.17 11.89
CA SER A 25 7.56 11.52 11.42
C SER A 25 7.73 12.47 12.59
N THR A 26 6.73 12.56 13.48
CA THR A 26 6.78 13.42 14.67
C THR A 26 7.97 13.08 15.59
N ARG A 27 8.34 11.80 15.69
CA ARG A 27 9.53 11.37 16.46
C ARG A 27 10.82 11.73 15.73
N GLY A 28 10.84 11.64 14.40
CA GLY A 28 11.91 12.11 13.54
C GLY A 28 12.18 13.59 13.75
N ASP A 29 11.15 14.42 13.63
CA ASP A 29 11.24 15.88 13.80
C ASP A 29 11.84 16.27 15.16
N LYS A 30 11.35 15.65 16.24
CA LYS A 30 11.89 15.86 17.60
C LYS A 30 13.34 15.41 17.74
N THR A 31 13.74 14.38 17.00
CA THR A 31 15.12 13.90 16.99
C THR A 31 16.02 14.88 16.24
N ASP A 32 15.56 15.40 15.11
CA ASP A 32 16.26 16.43 14.33
C ASP A 32 16.42 17.75 15.11
N GLU A 33 15.40 18.18 15.84
CA GLU A 33 15.49 19.34 16.73
C GLU A 33 16.61 19.17 17.77
N LYS A 34 16.73 17.97 18.37
CA LYS A 34 17.81 17.67 19.31
C LYS A 34 19.18 17.65 18.65
N ILE A 35 19.29 17.08 17.46
CA ILE A 35 20.54 17.08 16.69
C ILE A 35 20.96 18.53 16.39
N ARG A 36 20.04 19.38 15.93
CA ARG A 36 20.30 20.80 15.65
C ARG A 36 20.79 21.55 16.89
N ALA A 37 20.15 21.34 18.02
CA ALA A 37 20.57 21.96 19.28
C ALA A 37 21.98 21.52 19.72
N LEU A 38 22.35 20.26 19.48
CA LEU A 38 23.69 19.74 19.76
C LEU A 38 24.73 20.29 18.76
N ASP A 39 24.35 20.46 17.49
CA ASP A 39 25.20 21.08 16.46
C ASP A 39 25.54 22.54 16.79
N GLU A 40 24.56 23.31 17.24
CA GLU A 40 24.78 24.68 17.71
C GLU A 40 25.74 24.73 18.90
N GLN A 41 25.64 23.78 19.84
CA GLN A 41 26.57 23.67 20.97
C GLN A 41 27.99 23.30 20.50
N LEU A 42 28.12 22.36 19.57
CA LEU A 42 29.41 21.97 19.00
C LEU A 42 30.08 23.14 18.26
N ALA A 43 29.30 23.94 17.52
CA ALA A 43 29.80 25.14 16.87
C ALA A 43 30.38 26.15 17.88
N LYS A 44 29.68 26.37 19.00
CA LYS A 44 30.18 27.22 20.11
C LYS A 44 31.48 26.68 20.71
N TYR A 45 31.56 25.36 20.94
CA TYR A 45 32.80 24.75 21.44
C TYR A 45 33.96 24.86 20.45
N LYS A 46 33.70 24.71 19.15
CA LYS A 46 34.72 24.88 18.09
C LYS A 46 35.31 26.29 18.13
N GLU A 47 34.48 27.31 18.25
CA GLU A 47 34.93 28.71 18.37
C GLU A 47 35.71 28.96 19.67
N GLN A 48 35.27 28.40 20.80
CA GLN A 48 36.00 28.51 22.07
C GLN A 48 37.38 27.85 21.97
N ILE A 49 37.48 26.65 21.38
CA ILE A 49 38.77 25.95 21.18
C ILE A 49 39.72 26.79 20.33
N LYS A 50 39.22 27.38 19.23
CA LYS A 50 40.02 28.24 18.33
C LYS A 50 40.59 29.47 19.06
N LYS A 51 39.83 30.05 19.99
CA LYS A 51 40.23 31.25 20.75
C LYS A 51 41.04 30.95 22.02
N THR A 52 41.12 29.69 22.44
CA THR A 52 41.84 29.30 23.67
C THR A 52 43.23 28.80 23.33
N ARG A 53 44.26 29.29 24.03
CA ARG A 53 45.64 28.81 23.87
C ARG A 53 45.75 27.33 24.22
N PRO A 54 46.58 26.53 23.51
CA PRO A 54 46.82 25.13 23.87
C PRO A 54 47.24 24.96 25.33
N GLY A 55 46.61 24.02 26.04
CA GLY A 55 46.85 23.75 27.45
C GLY A 55 45.60 23.22 28.17
N PRO A 56 45.67 23.09 29.52
CA PRO A 56 44.61 22.45 30.31
C PRO A 56 43.21 23.04 30.11
N ALA A 57 43.11 24.36 29.93
CA ALA A 57 41.83 25.03 29.67
C ALA A 57 41.22 24.62 28.31
N GLN A 58 42.03 24.57 27.24
CA GLN A 58 41.58 24.12 25.93
C GLN A 58 41.18 22.64 25.95
N ASP A 59 41.91 21.81 26.68
CA ASP A 59 41.62 20.37 26.79
C ASP A 59 40.34 20.09 27.57
N ALA A 60 40.02 20.90 28.59
CA ALA A 60 38.73 20.83 29.27
C ALA A 60 37.56 21.13 28.31
N ILE A 61 37.71 22.12 27.43
CA ILE A 61 36.70 22.46 26.40
C ILE A 61 36.55 21.31 25.39
N LYS A 62 37.66 20.72 24.91
CA LYS A 62 37.62 19.54 24.04
C LYS A 62 36.89 18.35 24.67
N ARG A 63 37.13 18.07 25.96
CA ARG A 63 36.44 16.98 26.68
C ARG A 63 34.93 17.18 26.72
N ARG A 64 34.47 18.41 26.98
CA ARG A 64 33.03 18.76 26.94
C ARG A 64 32.46 18.63 25.53
N ALA A 65 33.17 19.12 24.52
CA ALA A 65 32.78 18.98 23.12
C ALA A 65 32.64 17.51 22.69
N LEU A 66 33.55 16.63 23.13
CA LEU A 66 33.47 15.19 22.87
C LEU A 66 32.23 14.53 23.48
N GLN A 67 31.78 14.96 24.66
CA GLN A 67 30.54 14.46 25.26
C GLN A 67 29.32 14.84 24.42
N VAL A 68 29.24 16.10 23.98
CA VAL A 68 28.17 16.58 23.08
C VAL A 68 28.19 15.85 21.75
N LEU A 69 29.38 15.62 21.17
CA LEU A 69 29.53 14.89 19.91
C LEU A 69 29.04 13.44 20.02
N LYS A 70 29.31 12.75 21.14
CA LYS A 70 28.80 11.40 21.39
C LYS A 70 27.27 11.39 21.46
N GLN A 71 26.68 12.35 22.16
CA GLN A 71 25.23 12.47 22.25
C GLN A 71 24.59 12.75 20.89
N ARG A 72 25.21 13.61 20.08
CA ARG A 72 24.75 13.88 18.71
C ARG A 72 24.74 12.62 17.85
N LYS A 73 25.84 11.86 17.85
CA LYS A 73 25.94 10.60 17.09
C LYS A 73 24.90 9.56 17.51
N LEU A 74 24.56 9.52 18.79
CA LEU A 74 23.49 8.66 19.29
C LEU A 74 22.13 9.04 18.67
N TYR A 75 21.80 10.32 18.64
CA TYR A 75 20.55 10.77 18.03
C TYR A 75 20.54 10.62 16.51
N GLU A 76 21.67 10.80 15.82
CA GLU A 76 21.77 10.51 14.38
C GLU A 76 21.46 9.03 14.08
N SER A 77 22.01 8.11 14.88
CA SER A 77 21.70 6.69 14.74
C SER A 77 20.23 6.38 15.01
N GLN A 78 19.62 7.01 16.02
CA GLN A 78 18.17 6.88 16.27
C GLN A 78 17.33 7.41 15.11
N ARG A 79 17.72 8.54 14.50
CA ARG A 79 17.04 9.08 13.33
C ARG A 79 17.12 8.15 12.13
N GLU A 80 18.29 7.59 11.86
CA GLU A 80 18.47 6.61 10.78
C GLU A 80 17.56 5.39 10.95
N GLN A 81 17.43 4.88 12.19
CA GLN A 81 16.50 3.80 12.49
C GLN A 81 15.03 4.19 12.24
N LEU A 82 14.63 5.42 12.60
CA LEU A 82 13.27 5.92 12.32
C LEU A 82 13.01 6.02 10.82
N TYR A 83 13.98 6.50 10.04
CA TYR A 83 13.86 6.58 8.58
C TYR A 83 13.76 5.20 7.94
N GLN A 84 14.51 4.21 8.43
CA GLN A 84 14.36 2.84 7.96
C GLN A 84 12.96 2.27 8.25
N GLN A 85 12.40 2.57 9.43
CA GLN A 85 11.03 2.14 9.78
C GLN A 85 9.99 2.82 8.89
N GLN A 86 10.13 4.12 8.65
CA GLN A 86 9.27 4.90 7.78
C GLN A 86 9.30 4.36 6.34
N TYR A 87 10.49 4.09 5.80
CA TYR A 87 10.66 3.47 4.49
C TYR A 87 9.95 2.11 4.40
N ASN A 88 10.10 1.25 5.42
CA ASN A 88 9.42 -0.06 5.43
C ASN A 88 7.89 0.10 5.43
N ILE A 89 7.35 1.12 6.11
CA ILE A 89 5.91 1.42 6.10
C ILE A 89 5.46 1.92 4.74
N GLU A 90 6.24 2.80 4.10
CA GLU A 90 5.94 3.29 2.75
C GLU A 90 5.92 2.15 1.71
N GLN A 91 6.89 1.22 1.77
CA GLN A 91 6.89 0.02 0.94
C GLN A 91 5.66 -0.88 1.20
N THR A 92 5.30 -1.03 2.48
CA THR A 92 4.10 -1.81 2.87
C THR A 92 2.83 -1.13 2.37
N ARG A 93 2.74 0.20 2.46
CA ARG A 93 1.61 0.98 1.96
C ARG A 93 1.43 0.81 0.47
N PHE A 94 2.52 0.94 -0.31
CA PHE A 94 2.48 0.69 -1.75
C PHE A 94 1.94 -0.72 -2.07
N THR A 95 2.41 -1.73 -1.33
CA THR A 95 1.93 -3.11 -1.48
C THR A 95 0.43 -3.23 -1.17
N VAL A 96 -0.03 -2.61 -0.08
CA VAL A 96 -1.46 -2.60 0.31
C VAL A 96 -2.32 -1.95 -0.77
N ASP A 97 -1.88 -0.83 -1.32
CA ASP A 97 -2.64 -0.11 -2.33
C ASP A 97 -2.69 -0.90 -3.66
N SER A 98 -1.58 -1.53 -4.07
CA SER A 98 -1.56 -2.46 -5.22
C SER A 98 -2.52 -3.65 -5.06
N VAL A 99 -2.60 -4.22 -3.84
CA VAL A 99 -3.56 -5.29 -3.54
C VAL A 99 -5.00 -4.78 -3.65
N LYS A 100 -5.31 -3.58 -3.16
CA LYS A 100 -6.65 -2.98 -3.29
C LYS A 100 -7.04 -2.74 -4.74
N ASP A 101 -6.11 -2.26 -5.57
CA ASP A 101 -6.33 -2.04 -7.00
C ASP A 101 -6.60 -3.36 -7.73
N THR A 102 -5.86 -4.42 -7.38
CA THR A 102 -6.07 -5.77 -7.90
C THR A 102 -7.46 -6.28 -7.52
N VAL A 103 -7.86 -6.15 -6.25
CA VAL A 103 -9.19 -6.55 -5.79
C VAL A 103 -10.28 -5.79 -6.53
N SER A 104 -10.13 -4.48 -6.70
CA SER A 104 -11.08 -3.63 -7.42
C SER A 104 -11.20 -4.04 -8.89
N SER A 105 -10.08 -4.34 -9.53
CA SER A 105 -10.05 -4.84 -10.91
C SER A 105 -10.77 -6.18 -11.06
N VAL A 106 -10.53 -7.12 -10.13
CA VAL A 106 -11.22 -8.43 -10.13
C VAL A 106 -12.73 -8.26 -9.92
N GLN A 107 -13.15 -7.34 -9.04
CA GLN A 107 -14.57 -7.04 -8.84
C GLN A 107 -15.21 -6.45 -10.10
N ALA A 108 -14.53 -5.51 -10.78
CA ALA A 108 -14.98 -4.93 -12.03
C ALA A 108 -15.11 -6.00 -13.13
N LEU A 109 -14.12 -6.87 -13.29
CA LEU A 109 -14.16 -7.98 -14.25
C LEU A 109 -15.31 -8.96 -13.95
N LYS A 110 -15.57 -9.24 -12.67
CA LYS A 110 -16.70 -10.10 -12.27
C LYS A 110 -18.04 -9.46 -12.62
N ALA A 111 -18.19 -8.15 -12.43
CA ALA A 111 -19.39 -7.41 -12.82
C ALA A 111 -19.57 -7.42 -14.35
N ALA A 112 -18.54 -7.06 -15.10
CA ALA A 112 -18.54 -7.07 -16.56
C ALA A 112 -18.87 -8.47 -17.14
N SER A 113 -18.29 -9.54 -16.56
CA SER A 113 -18.60 -10.92 -16.96
C SER A 113 -20.08 -11.27 -16.76
N LYS A 114 -20.70 -10.80 -15.67
CA LYS A 114 -22.13 -11.01 -15.40
C LYS A 114 -23.00 -10.24 -16.39
N GLU A 115 -22.65 -9.01 -16.72
CA GLU A 115 -23.34 -8.20 -17.73
C GLU A 115 -23.23 -8.84 -19.11
N MET A 116 -22.04 -9.27 -19.52
CA MET A 116 -21.80 -9.98 -20.77
C MET A 116 -22.67 -11.25 -20.88
N LYS A 117 -22.68 -12.09 -19.84
CA LYS A 117 -23.56 -13.28 -19.78
C LYS A 117 -25.05 -12.92 -19.89
N THR A 118 -25.45 -11.79 -19.31
CA THR A 118 -26.83 -11.31 -19.38
C THR A 118 -27.17 -10.83 -20.79
N ALA A 119 -26.25 -10.12 -21.46
CA ALA A 119 -26.40 -9.68 -22.84
C ALA A 119 -26.52 -10.87 -23.81
N PHE A 120 -25.63 -11.88 -23.69
CA PHE A 120 -25.71 -13.12 -24.47
C PHE A 120 -27.06 -13.82 -24.33
N LYS A 121 -27.59 -13.94 -23.10
CA LYS A 121 -28.91 -14.55 -22.86
C LYS A 121 -30.09 -13.74 -23.40
N LYS A 122 -29.95 -12.41 -23.51
CA LYS A 122 -31.03 -11.51 -23.94
C LYS A 122 -31.06 -11.31 -25.45
N ASN A 123 -29.95 -11.53 -26.14
CA ASN A 123 -29.85 -11.29 -27.58
C ASN A 123 -29.93 -12.63 -28.33
N LYS A 124 -31.09 -12.91 -28.92
CA LYS A 124 -31.38 -14.19 -29.59
C LYS A 124 -30.39 -14.51 -30.73
N GLU A 125 -29.84 -13.51 -31.40
CA GLU A 125 -28.86 -13.68 -32.49
C GLU A 125 -27.45 -14.12 -32.00
N LEU A 126 -27.15 -13.92 -30.71
CA LEU A 126 -25.88 -14.32 -30.08
C LEU A 126 -26.03 -15.56 -29.20
N ASP A 127 -27.24 -16.08 -29.08
CA ASP A 127 -27.50 -17.32 -28.38
C ASP A 127 -26.93 -18.47 -29.22
N ILE A 128 -26.03 -19.28 -28.65
CA ILE A 128 -25.42 -20.43 -29.35
C ILE A 128 -26.53 -21.37 -29.88
N SER A 129 -27.65 -21.44 -29.17
CA SER A 129 -28.83 -22.20 -29.58
C SER A 129 -29.48 -21.69 -30.87
N TYR A 130 -29.34 -20.39 -31.20
CA TYR A 130 -29.81 -19.84 -32.47
C TYR A 130 -28.91 -20.24 -33.64
N ILE A 131 -27.59 -20.35 -33.42
CA ILE A 131 -26.64 -20.86 -34.43
C ILE A 131 -26.89 -22.35 -34.70
N GLU A 132 -27.17 -23.15 -33.68
CA GLU A 132 -27.53 -24.57 -33.83
C GLU A 132 -28.85 -24.74 -34.59
N ASN A 133 -29.90 -23.98 -34.23
CA ASN A 133 -31.18 -24.01 -34.95
C ASN A 133 -31.07 -23.51 -36.41
N MET A 134 -30.21 -22.53 -36.69
CA MET A 134 -29.98 -22.06 -38.07
C MET A 134 -29.25 -23.09 -38.93
N GLN A 135 -28.33 -23.87 -38.36
CA GLN A 135 -27.68 -24.97 -39.09
C GLN A 135 -28.66 -26.10 -39.38
N ASP A 136 -29.54 -26.42 -38.43
CA ASP A 136 -30.59 -27.42 -38.63
C ASP A 136 -31.63 -26.95 -39.68
N GLU A 137 -32.05 -25.68 -39.67
CA GLU A 137 -32.93 -25.11 -40.70
C GLU A 137 -32.27 -25.06 -42.09
N MET A 138 -30.96 -24.78 -42.19
CA MET A 138 -30.21 -24.85 -43.45
C MET A 138 -30.05 -26.30 -43.94
N PHE A 139 -29.78 -27.23 -43.05
CA PHE A 139 -29.67 -28.65 -43.35
C PHE A 139 -31.02 -29.21 -43.83
N ASP A 140 -32.12 -28.83 -43.17
CA ASP A 140 -33.47 -29.23 -43.57
C ASP A 140 -33.91 -28.59 -44.91
N MET A 141 -33.48 -27.37 -45.20
CA MET A 141 -33.67 -26.77 -46.54
C MET A 141 -32.84 -27.48 -47.64
N MET A 142 -31.62 -27.93 -47.32
CA MET A 142 -30.74 -28.61 -48.27
C MET A 142 -31.13 -30.09 -48.49
N VAL A 143 -31.66 -30.76 -47.46
CA VAL A 143 -32.13 -32.15 -47.50
C VAL A 143 -33.59 -32.25 -47.94
N GLY A 144 -34.45 -31.29 -47.57
CA GLY A 144 -35.86 -31.22 -47.98
C GLY A 144 -36.06 -30.96 -49.48
N GLY A 145 -35.07 -30.36 -50.16
CA GLY A 145 -35.04 -30.27 -51.62
C GLY A 145 -34.74 -31.60 -52.34
N TRP A 146 -34.26 -32.62 -51.62
CA TRP A 146 -33.95 -33.96 -52.16
C TRP A 146 -35.02 -35.02 -51.90
N VAL A 147 -36.08 -34.69 -51.15
CA VAL A 147 -37.16 -35.63 -50.79
C VAL A 147 -38.54 -35.10 -51.22
N ALA A 148 -38.65 -34.66 -52.48
CA ALA A 148 -39.93 -34.46 -53.16
C ALA A 148 -40.05 -35.43 -54.35
N ASP A 149 -40.54 -36.63 -54.00
CA ASP A 149 -41.30 -37.62 -54.77
C ASP A 149 -40.64 -38.43 -55.93
N PRO A 150 -40.44 -39.75 -55.72
CA PRO A 150 -40.26 -40.73 -56.77
C PRO A 150 -41.62 -41.32 -57.19
N LYS A 151 -42.23 -40.83 -58.28
CA LYS A 151 -43.06 -41.59 -59.25
C LYS A 151 -43.90 -40.69 -60.15
N GLY A 152 -43.86 -40.95 -61.46
CA GLY A 152 -44.99 -40.62 -62.35
C GLY A 152 -44.64 -40.11 -63.75
N ALA A 153 -43.99 -40.92 -64.58
CA ALA A 153 -44.12 -40.82 -66.04
C ALA A 153 -44.00 -42.22 -66.66
N GLY A 154 -45.14 -42.85 -66.91
CA GLY A 154 -45.31 -44.21 -67.42
C GLY A 154 -46.65 -44.77 -67.00
#